data_AF-A0A1R1FRH0-F1
#
_entry.id   AF-A0A1R1FRH0-F1
#
_cell.length_a   1.000
_cell.length_b   1.000
_cell.length_c   1.000
_cell.angle_alpha   90.00
_cell.angle_beta   90.00
_cell.angle_gamma   90.00
#
_symmetry.space_group_name_H-M   'P 1'
#
loop_
_entity.id
_entity.type
_entity.pdbx_description
1 polymer ?
#
loop_
_entity_poly.entity_id
_entity_poly.type
_entity_poly.pdbx_seq_one_letter_code
_entity_poly.pdbx_strand_id
1 'polypeptide(L)'
;MSDMKKIYLYFSSWMILFILGAISSSQLGSNHPLTNLLYIVGFVLLIINIYKGFKVVKNQEKLEHASGNVRVLTMELEKLDKMFSANIINEEEYELKRSSLKKQYSSSVDTYINDKDWRA
;
A
#
# COMPACT_ATOMS: atom_id res chain seq x y z
N MET A 1 -4.78 10.54 12.43
CA MET A 1 -5.62 10.66 11.21
C MET A 1 -5.09 9.70 10.17
N SER A 2 -5.91 8.75 9.67
CA SER A 2 -5.44 7.70 8.75
C SER A 2 -4.92 8.27 7.43
N ASP A 3 -3.98 7.59 6.77
CA ASP A 3 -3.37 8.08 5.54
C ASP A 3 -4.36 8.23 4.39
N MET A 4 -5.41 7.40 4.36
CA MET A 4 -6.54 7.56 3.43
C MET A 4 -7.30 8.88 3.67
N LYS A 5 -7.50 9.29 4.93
CA LYS A 5 -8.10 10.60 5.24
C LYS A 5 -7.19 11.75 4.79
N LYS A 6 -5.87 11.60 4.91
CA LYS A 6 -4.91 12.62 4.42
C LYS A 6 -4.98 12.74 2.89
N ILE A 7 -4.95 11.62 2.17
CA ILE A 7 -5.08 11.60 0.69
C ILE A 7 -6.39 12.25 0.25
N TYR A 8 -7.50 11.87 0.89
CA TYR A 8 -8.81 12.47 0.60
C TYR A 8 -8.81 13.98 0.82
N LEU A 9 -8.20 14.46 1.91
CA LEU A 9 -8.13 15.89 2.23
C LEU A 9 -7.26 16.67 1.24
N TYR A 10 -6.14 16.10 0.78
CA TYR A 10 -5.32 16.70 -0.29
C TYR A 10 -6.03 16.68 -1.65
N PHE A 11 -6.80 15.63 -1.94
CA PHE A 11 -7.58 15.52 -3.17
C PHE A 11 -8.74 16.53 -3.19
N SER A 12 -9.48 16.67 -2.08
CA SER A 12 -10.54 17.68 -1.96
C SER A 12 -10.00 19.10 -2.06
N SER A 13 -8.83 19.37 -1.45
CA SER A 13 -8.17 20.68 -1.52
C SER A 13 -7.75 21.02 -2.96
N TRP A 14 -7.23 20.05 -3.70
CA TRP A 14 -6.91 20.20 -5.11
C TRP A 14 -8.15 20.50 -5.97
N MET A 15 -9.23 19.74 -5.78
CA MET A 15 -10.50 19.96 -6.50
C MET A 15 -11.07 21.36 -6.25
N ILE A 16 -11.03 21.84 -5.01
CA ILE A 16 -11.49 23.20 -4.66
C ILE A 16 -10.67 24.25 -5.40
N LEU A 17 -9.34 24.12 -5.42
CA LEU A 17 -8.47 25.06 -6.13
C LEU A 17 -8.70 25.03 -7.65
N PHE A 18 -8.96 23.85 -8.21
CA PHE A 18 -9.28 23.71 -9.62
C PHE A 18 -10.61 24.38 -9.99
N ILE A 19 -11.64 24.20 -9.15
CA ILE A 19 -12.95 24.87 -9.30
C ILE A 19 -12.78 26.39 -9.20
N LEU A 20 -12.01 26.88 -8.22
CA LEU A 20 -11.69 28.30 -8.09
C LEU A 20 -10.95 28.84 -9.32
N GLY A 21 -10.03 28.08 -9.91
CA GLY A 21 -9.35 28.42 -11.15
C GLY A 21 -10.32 28.57 -12.33
N ALA A 22 -11.30 27.67 -12.45
CA ALA A 22 -12.33 27.74 -13.48
C ALA A 22 -13.30 28.92 -13.29
N ILE A 23 -13.69 29.22 -12.05
CA ILE A 23 -14.51 30.41 -11.75
C ILE A 23 -13.72 31.69 -12.07
N SER A 24 -12.45 31.74 -11.65
CA SER A 24 -11.55 32.87 -11.91
C SER A 24 -11.35 33.10 -13.40
N SER A 25 -11.16 32.05 -14.20
CA SER A 25 -10.99 32.18 -15.66
C SER A 25 -12.24 32.71 -16.34
N SER A 26 -13.43 32.33 -15.86
CA SER A 26 -14.70 32.83 -16.38
C SER A 26 -14.98 34.29 -16.03
N GLN A 27 -14.52 34.80 -14.88
CA GLN A 27 -14.80 36.17 -14.42
C GLN A 27 -13.70 37.17 -14.77
N LEU A 28 -12.44 36.80 -14.53
CA LEU A 28 -11.27 37.69 -14.67
C LEU A 28 -10.54 37.47 -16.01
N GLY A 29 -10.91 36.44 -16.76
CA GLY A 29 -10.23 36.01 -17.97
C GLY A 29 -9.06 35.07 -17.71
N SER A 30 -8.68 34.33 -18.74
CA SER A 30 -7.63 33.30 -18.69
C SER A 30 -6.24 33.86 -18.43
N ASN A 31 -5.97 35.10 -18.85
CA ASN A 31 -4.64 35.70 -18.76
C ASN A 31 -4.42 36.44 -17.44
N HIS A 32 -5.42 36.49 -16.56
CA HIS A 32 -5.29 37.15 -15.28
C HIS A 32 -4.28 36.39 -14.40
N PRO A 33 -3.33 37.08 -13.73
CA PRO A 33 -2.28 36.42 -12.95
C PRO A 33 -2.82 35.51 -11.85
N LEU A 34 -3.97 35.86 -11.25
CA LEU A 34 -4.64 35.03 -10.26
C LEU A 34 -5.13 33.69 -10.84
N THR A 35 -5.71 33.72 -12.04
CA THR A 35 -6.19 32.52 -12.75
C THR A 35 -5.02 31.58 -13.06
N ASN A 36 -3.92 32.14 -13.59
CA ASN A 36 -2.70 31.39 -13.88
C ASN A 36 -2.10 30.75 -12.62
N LEU A 37 -2.05 31.50 -11.51
CA LEU A 37 -1.52 31.00 -10.24
C LEU A 37 -2.37 29.83 -9.71
N LEU A 38 -3.70 29.93 -9.75
CA LEU A 38 -4.59 28.85 -9.32
C LEU A 38 -4.39 27.56 -10.12
N TYR A 39 -4.25 27.67 -11.44
CA TYR A 39 -3.97 26.50 -12.28
C TYR A 39 -2.59 25.88 -12.02
N ILE A 40 -1.54 26.70 -11.85
CA ILE A 40 -0.19 26.20 -11.54
C ILE A 40 -0.18 25.48 -10.19
N VAL A 41 -0.72 26.11 -9.15
CA VAL A 41 -0.78 25.51 -7.80
C VAL A 41 -1.64 24.26 -7.80
N GLY A 42 -2.78 24.29 -8.50
CA GLY A 42 -3.60 23.11 -8.74
C GLY A 42 -2.78 22.00 -9.40
N PHE A 43 -2.07 22.27 -10.48
CA PHE A 43 -1.30 21.26 -11.18
C PHE A 43 -0.18 20.64 -10.31
N VAL A 44 0.53 21.45 -9.52
CA VAL A 44 1.54 20.96 -8.57
C VAL A 44 0.92 20.03 -7.53
N LEU A 45 -0.23 20.41 -6.97
CA LEU A 45 -0.94 19.58 -6.00
C LEU A 45 -1.48 18.29 -6.62
N LEU A 46 -1.87 18.29 -7.90
CA LEU A 46 -2.25 17.08 -8.62
C LEU A 46 -1.09 16.09 -8.68
N ILE A 47 0.09 16.54 -9.11
CA ILE A 47 1.29 15.68 -9.22
C ILE A 47 1.63 15.06 -7.86
N ILE A 48 1.62 15.86 -6.79
CA ILE A 48 1.91 15.37 -5.43
C ILE A 48 0.87 14.33 -5.00
N ASN A 49 -0.41 14.57 -5.28
CA ASN A 49 -1.49 13.63 -4.94
C ASN A 49 -1.35 12.30 -5.69
N ILE A 50 -1.08 12.34 -6.99
CA ILE A 50 -0.86 11.15 -7.81
C ILE A 50 0.31 10.33 -7.25
N TYR A 51 1.45 10.98 -6.97
CA TYR A 51 2.62 10.32 -6.40
C TYR A 51 2.33 9.65 -5.05
N LYS A 52 1.63 10.34 -4.14
CA LYS A 52 1.23 9.79 -2.84
C LYS A 52 0.25 8.63 -3.02
N GLY A 53 -0.72 8.76 -3.93
CA GLY A 53 -1.68 7.71 -4.25
C GLY A 53 -1.00 6.42 -4.70
N PHE A 54 -0.08 6.51 -5.68
CA PHE A 54 0.69 5.36 -6.15
C PHE A 54 1.51 4.69 -5.05
N LYS A 55 2.14 5.48 -4.17
CA LYS A 55 2.90 4.93 -3.04
C LYS A 55 2.01 4.13 -2.08
N VAL A 56 0.80 4.63 -1.79
CA VAL A 56 -0.14 3.93 -0.90
C VAL A 56 -0.68 2.66 -1.54
N VAL A 57 -1.08 2.70 -2.81
CA VAL A 57 -1.53 1.50 -3.54
C VAL A 57 -0.43 0.43 -3.56
N LYS A 58 0.80 0.81 -3.90
CA LYS A 58 1.94 -0.12 -3.93
C LYS A 58 2.23 -0.74 -2.56
N ASN A 59 2.05 0.02 -1.48
CA ASN A 59 2.20 -0.51 -0.13
C ASN A 59 1.06 -1.46 0.26
N GLN A 60 -0.18 -1.16 -0.16
CA GLN A 60 -1.32 -2.06 0.04
C GLN A 60 -1.15 -3.36 -0.73
N GLU A 61 -0.73 -3.32 -2.00
CA GLU A 61 -0.43 -4.51 -2.79
C GLU A 61 0.65 -5.37 -2.13
N LYS A 62 1.75 -4.74 -1.65
CA LYS A 62 2.79 -5.45 -0.91
C LYS A 62 2.25 -6.14 0.34
N LEU A 63 1.36 -5.48 1.07
CA LEU A 63 0.74 -6.03 2.27
C LEU A 63 -0.19 -7.20 1.93
N GLU A 64 -0.98 -7.08 0.87
CA GLU A 64 -1.89 -8.13 0.44
C GLU A 64 -1.11 -9.36 -0.03
N HIS A 65 -0.04 -9.17 -0.81
CA HIS A 65 0.88 -10.24 -1.18
C HIS A 65 1.55 -10.88 0.04
N ALA A 66 2.03 -10.08 0.99
CA ALA A 66 2.63 -10.58 2.23
C ALA A 66 1.62 -11.41 3.04
N SER A 67 0.39 -10.93 3.18
CA SER A 67 -0.70 -11.64 3.85
C SER A 67 -1.05 -12.95 3.14
N GLY A 68 -1.11 -12.96 1.80
CA GLY A 68 -1.34 -14.15 1.00
C GLY A 68 -0.24 -15.18 1.20
N ASN A 69 1.01 -14.74 1.17
CA ASN A 69 2.20 -15.57 1.40
C ASN A 69 2.23 -16.19 2.80
N VAL A 70 1.87 -15.43 3.84
CA VAL A 70 1.74 -15.95 5.22
C VAL A 70 0.66 -17.03 5.31
N ARG A 71 -0.46 -16.86 4.60
CA ARG A 71 -1.52 -17.88 4.53
C ARG A 71 -1.03 -19.15 3.83
N VAL A 72 -0.29 -19.02 2.73
CA VAL A 72 0.32 -20.17 2.03
C VAL A 72 1.31 -20.89 2.95
N LEU A 73 2.21 -20.16 3.61
CA LEU A 73 3.14 -20.72 4.60
C LEU A 73 2.39 -21.52 5.68
N THR A 74 1.28 -20.98 6.20
CA THR A 74 0.48 -21.67 7.23
C THR A 74 -0.09 -22.99 6.71
N MET A 75 -0.63 -23.00 5.49
CA MET A 75 -1.15 -24.23 4.87
C MET A 75 -0.04 -25.24 4.57
N GLU A 76 1.13 -24.79 4.14
CA GLU A 76 2.29 -25.65 3.86
C GLU A 76 2.84 -26.27 5.15
N LEU A 77 2.93 -25.49 6.23
CA LEU A 77 3.30 -26.00 7.56
C LEU A 77 2.27 -27.00 8.09
N GLU A 78 0.96 -26.71 7.96
CA GLU A 78 -0.09 -27.64 8.41
C GLU A 78 -0.04 -28.97 7.63
N LYS A 79 0.24 -28.92 6.31
CA LYS A 79 0.47 -30.13 5.51
C LYS A 79 1.70 -30.89 5.98
N LEU A 80 2.79 -30.18 6.28
CA LEU A 80 4.04 -30.76 6.76
C LEU A 80 3.83 -31.46 8.13
N ASP A 81 3.09 -30.82 9.04
CA ASP A 81 2.73 -31.37 10.34
C ASP A 81 1.86 -32.64 10.20
N LYS A 82 0.90 -32.65 9.26
CA LYS A 82 0.10 -33.83 8.95
C LYS A 82 0.93 -34.97 8.37
N MET A 83 1.89 -34.68 7.49
CA MET A 83 2.79 -35.69 6.93
C MET A 83 3.69 -36.30 8.01
N PHE A 84 4.19 -35.48 8.93
CA PHE A 84 5.00 -35.96 10.05
C PHE A 84 4.16 -36.81 11.02
N SER A 85 2.96 -36.34 11.38
CA SER A 85 2.04 -37.06 12.26
C SER A 85 1.57 -38.40 11.67
N ALA A 86 1.49 -38.50 10.34
CA ALA A 86 1.17 -39.72 9.62
C ALA A 86 2.39 -40.63 9.38
N ASN A 87 3.57 -40.30 9.93
CA ASN A 87 4.84 -40.99 9.70
C ASN A 87 5.22 -41.14 8.21
N ILE A 88 4.75 -40.22 7.35
CA ILE A 88 5.08 -40.21 5.91
C ILE A 88 6.50 -39.66 5.70
N ILE A 89 6.94 -38.74 6.57
CA ILE A 89 8.27 -38.14 6.57
C ILE A 89 8.92 -38.35 7.93
N ASN A 90 10.24 -38.41 7.96
CA ASN A 90 11.02 -38.50 9.20
C ASN A 90 11.27 -37.10 9.81
N GLU A 91 11.81 -37.07 11.02
CA GLU A 91 12.05 -35.83 11.78
C GLU A 91 13.09 -34.92 11.10
N GLU A 92 14.12 -35.49 10.49
CA GLU A 92 15.15 -34.73 9.79
C GLU A 92 14.59 -34.01 8.55
N GLU A 93 13.79 -34.71 7.74
CA GLU A 93 13.08 -34.14 6.59
C GLU A 93 12.07 -33.08 7.01
N TYR A 94 11.36 -33.30 8.12
CA TYR A 94 10.43 -32.34 8.68
C TYR A 94 11.14 -31.02 9.04
N GLU A 95 12.21 -31.07 9.82
CA GLU A 95 12.94 -29.87 10.23
C GLU A 95 13.62 -29.15 9.05
N LEU A 96 14.17 -29.90 8.08
CA LEU A 96 14.72 -29.32 6.86
C LEU A 96 13.66 -28.56 6.05
N LYS A 97 12.50 -29.18 5.80
CA LYS A 97 11.40 -28.56 5.04
C LYS A 97 10.82 -27.36 5.79
N ARG A 98 10.63 -27.47 7.11
CA ARG A 98 10.15 -26.40 7.97
C ARG A 98 11.09 -25.19 7.98
N SER A 99 12.41 -25.43 8.08
CA SER A 99 13.43 -24.39 8.02
C SER A 99 13.46 -23.70 6.65
N SER A 100 13.36 -24.48 5.57
CA SER A 100 13.28 -23.96 4.20
C SER A 100 12.06 -23.06 4.01
N LEU A 101 10.88 -23.50 4.44
CA LEU A 101 9.65 -22.70 4.38
C LEU A 101 9.77 -21.39 5.17
N LYS A 102 10.30 -21.44 6.40
CA LYS A 102 10.55 -20.22 7.18
C LYS A 102 11.47 -19.24 6.45
N LYS A 103 12.53 -19.72 5.81
CA LYS A 103 13.48 -18.89 5.06
C LYS A 103 12.86 -18.30 3.78
N GLN A 104 12.05 -19.08 3.07
CA GLN A 104 11.39 -18.65 1.84
C GLN A 104 10.37 -17.53 2.09
N TYR A 105 9.65 -17.61 3.20
CA TYR A 105 8.55 -16.68 3.51
C TYR A 105 8.92 -15.61 4.55
N SER A 106 10.14 -15.60 5.11
CA SER A 106 10.57 -14.67 6.16
C SER A 106 10.31 -13.20 5.81
N SER A 107 10.69 -12.77 4.61
CA SER A 107 10.48 -11.39 4.15
C SER A 107 9.00 -11.01 4.08
N SER A 108 8.11 -11.94 3.74
CA SER A 108 6.67 -11.70 3.72
C SER A 108 6.08 -11.64 5.13
N VAL A 109 6.57 -12.49 6.05
CA VAL A 109 6.20 -12.46 7.47
C VAL A 109 6.66 -11.15 8.10
N ASP A 110 7.89 -10.73 7.87
CA ASP A 110 8.45 -9.47 8.39
C ASP A 110 7.67 -8.27 7.87
N THR A 111 7.30 -8.28 6.59
CA THR A 111 6.46 -7.24 6.00
C THR A 111 5.08 -7.23 6.66
N TYR A 112 4.46 -8.39 6.88
CA TYR A 112 3.14 -8.47 7.50
C TYR A 112 3.12 -8.06 8.99
N ILE A 113 4.17 -8.40 9.74
CA ILE A 113 4.30 -8.07 11.17
C ILE A 113 4.64 -6.60 11.35
N ASN A 114 5.71 -6.10 10.71
CA ASN A 114 6.15 -4.71 10.88
C ASN A 114 5.17 -3.70 10.29
N ASP A 115 4.34 -4.11 9.32
CA ASP A 115 3.29 -3.24 8.76
C ASP A 115 2.06 -3.13 9.69
N LYS A 116 1.92 -3.97 10.73
CA LYS A 116 0.91 -3.73 11.79
C LYS A 116 1.27 -2.56 12.71
N ASP A 117 2.56 -2.22 12.83
CA ASP A 117 3.04 -1.23 13.79
C ASP A 117 2.96 0.22 13.31
N TRP A 118 2.90 0.53 12.00
CA TRP A 118 2.72 1.93 11.53
C TRP A 118 1.27 2.43 11.61
N ARG A 119 0.32 1.56 11.94
CA ARG A 119 -1.10 1.90 12.15
C ARG A 119 -1.45 2.14 13.62
N ALA A 120 -0.54 1.88 14.56
CA ALA A 120 -0.64 2.22 15.98
C ALA A 120 -0.20 3.68 16.23
#